data_AF-A0A6B3MYA2-F1
#
_entry.id   AF-A0A6B3MYA2-F1
#
_cell.length_a   1.000
_cell.length_b   1.000
_cell.length_c   1.000
_cell.angle_alpha   90.00
_cell.angle_beta   90.00
_cell.angle_gamma   90.00
#
_symmetry.space_group_name_H-M   'P 1'
#
loop_
_entity.id
_entity.type
_entity.pdbx_description
1 polymer ?
#
loop_
_entity_poly.entity_id
_entity_poly.type
_entity_poly.pdbx_seq_one_letter_code
_entity_poly.pdbx_strand_id
1 'polypeptide(L)'
;MPTFEAEDTTRLSLENYIVFDSDIASGGQAIEIPKTNTTEQGFIRLTWTEDDGPAGNYNFKIAYFDESDGRSTLTLRVNDIPISRYIFNKNPGEQDNPPIDTPNSGNYIGLTGSIFDGLSNPNPVFKDVELAPGDQIEISAVADSLGNQTYELARIDVIEITPALEAGPVITFPELTITPTDGTLAETVPKSGGITITRTGDISQSLEVTYTVSGTASSSDYKPILTGTVTIPEGQESVDLKLTPIADGIVEGEETVIITLENSPDYQLGETPSATFTITDNDQST
;
A
#
# COMPACT_ATOMS: atom_id res chain seq x y z
N MET A 1 -20.08 9.22 4.27
CA MET A 1 -19.43 8.76 3.03
C MET A 1 -20.56 8.44 2.08
N PRO A 2 -20.51 8.92 0.83
CA PRO A 2 -21.64 8.78 -0.07
C PRO A 2 -21.83 7.31 -0.47
N THR A 3 -23.02 6.83 -0.16
CA THR A 3 -23.53 5.52 -0.57
C THR A 3 -24.76 5.80 -1.42
N PHE A 4 -24.79 5.23 -2.61
CA PHE A 4 -25.88 5.39 -3.56
C PHE A 4 -26.55 4.03 -3.77
N GLU A 5 -27.83 3.94 -3.44
CA GLU A 5 -28.67 2.85 -3.92
C GLU A 5 -28.77 3.02 -5.44
N ALA A 6 -28.50 1.95 -6.20
CA ALA A 6 -28.34 2.02 -7.64
C ALA A 6 -29.66 2.39 -8.35
N GLU A 7 -30.79 2.12 -7.71
CA GLU A 7 -32.13 2.51 -8.14
C GLU A 7 -32.54 3.95 -7.75
N ASP A 8 -31.75 4.65 -6.91
CA ASP A 8 -32.07 6.01 -6.47
C ASP A 8 -31.79 7.06 -7.55
N THR A 9 -32.82 7.32 -8.36
CA THR A 9 -32.78 8.30 -9.44
C THR A 9 -32.85 9.78 -8.99
N THR A 10 -32.90 10.06 -7.68
CA THR A 10 -32.78 11.45 -7.20
C THR A 10 -31.36 11.98 -7.32
N ARG A 11 -30.37 11.07 -7.26
CA ARG A 11 -28.94 11.36 -7.42
C ARG A 11 -28.36 10.75 -8.68
N LEU A 12 -28.88 9.62 -9.14
CA LEU A 12 -28.36 8.87 -10.29
C LEU A 12 -29.21 9.08 -11.54
N SER A 13 -28.55 9.17 -12.70
CA SER A 13 -29.20 9.03 -14.00
C SER A 13 -28.91 7.64 -14.55
N LEU A 14 -29.97 6.89 -14.87
CA LEU A 14 -29.88 5.53 -15.39
C LEU A 14 -30.27 5.49 -16.86
N GLU A 15 -29.51 4.75 -17.67
CA GLU A 15 -29.81 4.45 -19.06
C GLU A 15 -29.67 2.94 -19.30
N ASN A 16 -30.63 2.34 -20.01
CA ASN A 16 -30.71 0.90 -20.26
C ASN A 16 -30.60 0.03 -18.98
N TYR A 17 -31.23 0.49 -17.90
CA TYR A 17 -31.42 -0.25 -16.65
C TYR A 17 -32.91 -0.26 -16.28
N ILE A 18 -33.37 -1.35 -15.69
CA ILE A 18 -34.67 -1.47 -15.03
C ILE A 18 -34.47 -1.82 -13.56
N VAL A 19 -35.43 -1.44 -12.72
CA VAL A 19 -35.44 -1.77 -11.29
C VAL A 19 -36.17 -3.09 -11.07
N PHE A 20 -35.65 -3.94 -10.19
CA PHE A 20 -36.30 -5.18 -9.73
C PHE A 20 -36.29 -5.27 -8.21
N ASP A 21 -37.28 -5.96 -7.64
CA ASP A 21 -37.39 -6.18 -6.20
C ASP A 21 -36.52 -7.36 -5.76
N SER A 22 -35.81 -7.21 -4.64
CA SER A 22 -34.98 -8.24 -4.03
C SER A 22 -34.84 -8.01 -2.53
N ASP A 23 -35.33 -8.93 -1.71
CA ASP A 23 -35.21 -8.85 -0.24
C ASP A 23 -33.76 -8.88 0.28
N ILE A 24 -32.80 -9.15 -0.60
CA ILE A 24 -31.37 -9.25 -0.31
C ILE A 24 -30.63 -7.95 -0.65
N ALA A 25 -31.16 -7.20 -1.62
CA ALA A 25 -30.61 -5.91 -2.00
C ALA A 25 -30.81 -4.90 -0.88
N SER A 26 -29.90 -3.93 -0.77
CA SER A 26 -30.11 -2.78 0.10
C SER A 26 -31.36 -2.03 -0.36
N GLY A 27 -32.14 -1.49 0.58
CA GLY A 27 -33.42 -0.86 0.25
C GLY A 27 -34.53 -1.78 -0.31
N GLY A 28 -34.24 -3.07 -0.56
CA GLY A 28 -35.16 -4.06 -1.10
C GLY A 28 -35.30 -4.04 -2.63
N GLN A 29 -34.48 -3.25 -3.33
CA GLN A 29 -34.51 -3.10 -4.78
C GLN A 29 -33.08 -3.02 -5.35
N ALA A 30 -32.92 -3.38 -6.61
CA ALA A 30 -31.65 -3.25 -7.33
C ALA A 30 -31.92 -3.00 -8.82
N ILE A 31 -30.87 -2.78 -9.61
CA ILE A 31 -30.99 -2.54 -11.06
C ILE A 31 -30.38 -3.65 -11.89
N GLU A 32 -30.95 -3.91 -13.06
CA GLU A 32 -30.43 -4.85 -14.06
C GLU A 32 -30.58 -4.30 -15.49
N ILE A 33 -29.68 -4.70 -16.38
CA ILE A 33 -29.90 -4.49 -17.81
C ILE A 33 -31.10 -5.33 -18.23
N PRO A 34 -32.11 -4.77 -18.93
CA PRO A 34 -33.29 -5.54 -19.29
C PRO A 34 -32.92 -6.67 -20.27
N LYS A 35 -33.45 -7.88 -20.04
CA LYS A 35 -33.28 -9.06 -20.93
C LYS A 35 -33.63 -8.77 -22.40
N THR A 36 -34.47 -7.76 -22.65
CA THR A 36 -34.89 -7.34 -23.99
C THR A 36 -33.87 -6.45 -24.71
N ASN A 37 -32.83 -5.94 -24.04
CA ASN A 37 -31.86 -5.02 -24.61
C ASN A 37 -30.43 -5.23 -24.07
N THR A 38 -29.94 -6.46 -24.14
CA THR A 38 -28.58 -6.82 -23.69
C THR A 38 -27.48 -6.48 -24.69
N THR A 39 -27.84 -6.03 -25.90
CA THR A 39 -26.89 -5.63 -26.95
C THR A 39 -26.36 -4.21 -26.77
N GLU A 40 -27.02 -3.40 -25.94
CA GLU A 40 -26.63 -2.04 -25.61
C GLU A 40 -26.02 -1.98 -24.21
N GLN A 41 -25.18 -0.97 -23.97
CA GLN A 41 -24.59 -0.75 -22.65
C GLN A 41 -25.63 -0.16 -21.69
N GLY A 42 -25.59 -0.59 -20.44
CA GLY A 42 -26.22 0.11 -19.32
C GLY A 42 -25.31 1.25 -18.85
N PHE A 43 -25.88 2.37 -18.42
CA PHE A 43 -25.13 3.48 -17.82
C PHE A 43 -25.75 3.95 -16.52
N ILE A 44 -24.90 4.15 -15.52
CA ILE A 44 -25.19 4.87 -14.28
C ILE A 44 -24.33 6.12 -14.27
N ARG A 45 -24.95 7.28 -14.11
CA ARG A 45 -24.25 8.58 -14.12
C ARG A 45 -24.59 9.39 -12.89
N LEU A 46 -23.60 10.09 -12.34
CA LEU A 46 -23.80 11.12 -11.32
C LEU A 46 -22.79 12.25 -11.47
N THR A 47 -23.14 13.42 -10.94
CA THR A 47 -22.18 14.51 -10.73
C THR A 47 -21.68 14.45 -9.29
N TRP A 48 -20.36 14.45 -9.12
CA TRP A 48 -19.73 14.57 -7.80
C TRP A 48 -19.91 15.99 -7.26
N THR A 49 -20.41 16.13 -6.04
CA THR A 49 -20.73 17.43 -5.43
C THR A 49 -19.87 17.71 -4.20
N GLU A 50 -19.87 18.96 -3.73
CA GLU A 50 -19.18 19.32 -2.49
C GLU A 50 -19.70 18.55 -1.27
N ASP A 51 -20.99 18.16 -1.27
CA ASP A 51 -21.62 17.37 -0.21
C ASP A 51 -21.17 15.89 -0.23
N ASP A 52 -20.75 15.37 -1.39
CA ASP A 52 -20.24 14.01 -1.53
C ASP A 52 -18.80 13.88 -1.01
N GLY A 53 -17.97 14.89 -1.31
CA GLY A 53 -16.63 15.03 -0.75
C GLY A 53 -15.76 16.06 -1.46
N PRO A 54 -14.67 16.51 -0.82
CA PRO A 54 -13.72 17.46 -1.41
C PRO A 54 -12.91 16.82 -2.55
N ALA A 55 -12.08 17.60 -3.23
CA ALA A 55 -11.10 17.05 -4.15
C ALA A 55 -10.14 16.06 -3.45
N GLY A 56 -9.87 14.90 -4.06
CA GLY A 56 -9.00 13.87 -3.51
C GLY A 56 -9.12 12.53 -4.22
N ASN A 57 -8.44 11.51 -3.68
CA ASN A 57 -8.51 10.15 -4.19
C ASN A 57 -9.62 9.35 -3.48
N TYR A 58 -10.35 8.56 -4.25
CA TYR A 58 -11.50 7.80 -3.78
C TYR A 58 -11.45 6.34 -4.24
N ASN A 59 -11.91 5.47 -3.36
CA ASN A 59 -12.18 4.06 -3.64
C ASN A 59 -13.67 3.88 -3.88
N PHE A 60 -14.02 3.21 -4.96
CA PHE A 60 -15.37 2.77 -5.26
C PHE A 60 -15.54 1.33 -4.79
N LYS A 61 -16.72 1.02 -4.31
CA LYS A 61 -17.13 -0.31 -3.89
C LYS A 61 -18.52 -0.52 -4.43
N ILE A 62 -18.74 -1.65 -5.07
CA ILE A 62 -20.00 -1.95 -5.73
C ILE A 62 -20.52 -3.25 -5.15
N ALA A 63 -21.74 -3.23 -4.61
CA ALA A 63 -22.49 -4.44 -4.31
C ALA A 63 -23.23 -4.88 -5.58
N TYR A 64 -23.15 -6.16 -5.90
CA TYR A 64 -23.65 -6.70 -7.17
C TYR A 64 -24.07 -8.16 -7.04
N PHE A 65 -24.75 -8.68 -8.06
CA PHE A 65 -25.04 -10.11 -8.19
C PHE A 65 -24.14 -10.70 -9.29
N ASP A 66 -23.39 -11.75 -8.97
CA ASP A 66 -22.52 -12.49 -9.90
C ASP A 66 -23.25 -13.76 -10.36
N GLU A 67 -23.79 -13.77 -11.58
CA GLU A 67 -24.52 -14.92 -12.07
C GLU A 67 -23.58 -16.09 -12.39
N SER A 68 -24.14 -17.32 -12.39
CA SER A 68 -23.32 -18.55 -12.39
C SER A 68 -22.61 -18.83 -13.72
N ASP A 69 -23.01 -18.15 -14.80
CA ASP A 69 -22.42 -18.28 -16.13
C ASP A 69 -22.54 -16.98 -16.94
N GLY A 70 -21.39 -16.36 -17.25
CA GLY A 70 -21.35 -15.15 -18.06
C GLY A 70 -20.19 -14.23 -17.69
N ARG A 71 -19.95 -13.19 -18.49
CA ARG A 71 -18.93 -12.17 -18.24
C ARG A 71 -19.45 -10.78 -18.52
N SER A 72 -20.29 -10.23 -17.64
CA SER A 72 -20.57 -8.80 -17.72
C SER A 72 -19.33 -8.01 -17.28
N THR A 73 -19.21 -6.79 -17.80
CA THR A 73 -18.07 -5.93 -17.49
C THR A 73 -18.53 -4.53 -17.14
N LEU A 74 -17.97 -3.97 -16.08
CA LEU A 74 -18.09 -2.56 -15.71
C LEU A 74 -16.89 -1.77 -16.18
N THR A 75 -17.12 -0.55 -16.65
CA THR A 75 -16.07 0.44 -16.94
C THR A 75 -16.42 1.73 -16.21
N LEU A 76 -15.48 2.24 -15.42
CA LEU A 76 -15.58 3.55 -14.78
C LEU A 76 -14.95 4.62 -15.68
N ARG A 77 -15.67 5.73 -15.87
CA ARG A 77 -15.16 6.96 -16.46
C ARG A 77 -15.36 8.14 -15.51
N VAL A 78 -14.42 9.06 -15.55
CA VAL A 78 -14.54 10.38 -14.95
C VAL A 78 -14.31 11.41 -16.06
N ASN A 79 -15.29 12.30 -16.28
CA ASN A 79 -15.26 13.30 -17.36
C ASN A 79 -14.95 12.67 -18.74
N ASP A 80 -15.65 11.58 -19.06
CA ASP A 80 -15.46 10.75 -20.27
C ASP A 80 -14.11 10.02 -20.40
N ILE A 81 -13.19 10.18 -19.43
CA ILE A 81 -11.90 9.50 -19.42
C ILE A 81 -12.06 8.12 -18.77
N PRO A 82 -11.76 7.01 -19.48
CA PRO A 82 -11.79 5.68 -18.88
C PRO A 82 -10.68 5.52 -17.83
N ILE A 83 -11.09 5.19 -16.62
CA ILE A 83 -10.19 4.99 -15.47
C ILE A 83 -9.80 3.52 -15.36
N SER A 84 -10.79 2.62 -15.32
CA SER A 84 -10.54 1.18 -15.12
C SER A 84 -11.75 0.34 -15.53
N ARG A 85 -11.52 -0.98 -15.67
CA ARG A 85 -12.52 -1.98 -16.05
C ARG A 85 -12.52 -3.11 -15.02
N TYR A 86 -13.71 -3.59 -14.66
CA TYR A 86 -13.93 -4.76 -13.81
C TYR A 86 -14.79 -5.79 -14.55
N ILE A 87 -14.56 -7.08 -14.29
CA ILE A 87 -15.29 -8.19 -14.91
C ILE A 87 -16.00 -8.95 -13.79
N PHE A 88 -17.32 -9.12 -13.90
CA PHE A 88 -18.10 -10.02 -13.04
C PHE A 88 -17.90 -11.44 -13.55
N ASN A 89 -17.11 -12.24 -12.83
CA ASN A 89 -16.86 -13.64 -13.13
C ASN A 89 -16.16 -14.33 -11.95
N LYS A 90 -16.84 -14.46 -10.81
CA LYS A 90 -16.31 -15.25 -9.68
C LYS A 90 -16.56 -16.76 -9.90
N ASN A 91 -17.66 -17.14 -10.55
CA ASN A 91 -17.95 -18.53 -10.90
C ASN A 91 -17.78 -18.80 -12.41
N PRO A 92 -16.68 -19.42 -12.87
CA PRO A 92 -16.58 -19.96 -14.24
C PRO A 92 -17.36 -21.28 -14.41
N GLY A 93 -18.33 -21.56 -13.53
CA GLY A 93 -18.88 -22.88 -13.28
C GLY A 93 -19.97 -23.30 -14.25
N GLU A 94 -19.59 -23.95 -15.34
CA GLU A 94 -20.48 -24.76 -16.21
C GLU A 94 -21.17 -25.96 -15.51
N GLN A 95 -21.31 -26.01 -14.17
CA GLN A 95 -21.58 -27.29 -13.49
C GLN A 95 -22.97 -27.52 -12.93
N ASP A 96 -23.86 -26.52 -12.89
CA ASP A 96 -25.26 -26.75 -12.51
C ASP A 96 -26.21 -26.53 -13.69
N ASN A 97 -26.83 -27.63 -14.12
CA ASN A 97 -27.88 -27.65 -15.12
C ASN A 97 -29.23 -27.87 -14.40
N PRO A 98 -30.15 -26.89 -14.36
CA PRO A 98 -30.14 -25.63 -15.08
C PRO A 98 -29.37 -24.49 -14.36
N PRO A 99 -28.88 -23.50 -15.13
CA PRO A 99 -28.18 -22.32 -14.62
C PRO A 99 -29.07 -21.50 -13.68
N ILE A 100 -28.52 -21.05 -12.54
CA ILE A 100 -29.21 -20.19 -11.58
C ILE A 100 -29.01 -18.72 -12.00
N ASP A 101 -29.94 -18.23 -12.83
CA ASP A 101 -30.03 -16.85 -13.36
C ASP A 101 -30.87 -15.92 -12.44
N THR A 102 -31.46 -16.44 -11.35
CA THR A 102 -32.27 -15.61 -10.44
C THR A 102 -31.43 -15.00 -9.32
N PRO A 103 -31.55 -13.69 -9.03
CA PRO A 103 -30.94 -13.05 -7.85
C PRO A 103 -31.29 -13.79 -6.56
N ASN A 104 -30.28 -14.16 -5.78
CA ASN A 104 -30.43 -14.85 -4.50
C ASN A 104 -29.19 -14.64 -3.60
N SER A 105 -29.19 -15.18 -2.39
CA SER A 105 -28.11 -14.90 -1.43
C SER A 105 -26.79 -15.59 -1.80
N GLY A 106 -26.84 -16.61 -2.65
CA GLY A 106 -25.68 -17.35 -3.12
C GLY A 106 -24.90 -16.67 -4.25
N ASN A 107 -25.52 -15.72 -4.97
CA ASN A 107 -24.84 -14.92 -5.99
C ASN A 107 -24.67 -13.44 -5.62
N TYR A 108 -25.15 -13.01 -4.45
CA TYR A 108 -25.00 -11.64 -4.00
C TYR A 108 -23.63 -11.37 -3.34
N ILE A 109 -22.95 -10.33 -3.82
CA ILE A 109 -21.68 -9.83 -3.31
C ILE A 109 -21.90 -8.44 -2.73
N GLY A 110 -21.95 -8.35 -1.40
CA GLY A 110 -22.18 -7.08 -0.68
C GLY A 110 -20.91 -6.25 -0.45
N LEU A 111 -21.09 -5.02 0.06
CA LEU A 111 -19.99 -4.06 0.30
C LEU A 111 -18.97 -4.53 1.35
N THR A 112 -19.40 -5.21 2.41
CA THR A 112 -18.51 -5.85 3.38
C THR A 112 -18.32 -7.29 2.95
N GLY A 113 -17.31 -7.54 2.10
CA GLY A 113 -17.09 -8.80 1.39
C GLY A 113 -17.70 -10.02 2.08
N SER A 114 -18.80 -10.53 1.53
CA SER A 114 -19.35 -11.81 1.93
C SER A 114 -18.34 -12.89 1.52
N ILE A 115 -17.67 -13.49 2.51
CA ILE A 115 -16.83 -14.68 2.35
C ILE A 115 -17.72 -15.88 1.98
N PHE A 116 -18.12 -15.97 0.72
CA PHE A 116 -18.61 -17.21 0.13
C PHE A 116 -17.49 -17.80 -0.71
N ASP A 117 -16.71 -18.73 -0.11
CA ASP A 117 -15.69 -19.63 -0.72
C ASP A 117 -14.23 -19.51 -0.25
N GLY A 118 -13.88 -18.52 0.59
CA GLY A 118 -12.50 -18.39 1.08
C GLY A 118 -11.48 -17.92 0.02
N LEU A 119 -11.94 -17.46 -1.15
CA LEU A 119 -11.15 -16.65 -2.08
C LEU A 119 -11.48 -15.19 -1.80
N SER A 120 -10.44 -14.41 -1.49
CA SER A 120 -10.54 -12.96 -1.30
C SER A 120 -11.15 -12.32 -2.55
N ASN A 121 -12.35 -11.77 -2.46
CA ASN A 121 -12.75 -10.68 -3.36
C ASN A 121 -12.30 -9.39 -2.68
N PRO A 122 -11.16 -8.78 -3.10
CA PRO A 122 -10.69 -7.57 -2.46
C PRO A 122 -11.57 -6.43 -2.96
N ASN A 123 -12.66 -6.16 -2.28
CA ASN A 123 -13.28 -4.84 -2.34
C ASN A 123 -12.16 -3.83 -1.99
N PRO A 124 -11.76 -2.91 -2.90
CA PRO A 124 -12.57 -1.97 -3.69
C PRO A 124 -12.64 -2.26 -5.19
N VAL A 125 -13.83 -2.11 -5.77
CA VAL A 125 -14.05 -2.09 -7.23
C VAL A 125 -13.81 -0.66 -7.72
N PHE A 126 -12.59 -0.42 -8.22
CA PHE A 126 -11.90 0.85 -8.54
C PHE A 126 -11.24 1.54 -7.34
N LYS A 127 -9.91 1.70 -7.44
CA LYS A 127 -9.06 2.27 -6.40
C LYS A 127 -8.44 3.58 -6.86
N ASP A 128 -8.18 4.45 -5.90
CA ASP A 128 -7.37 5.66 -6.09
C ASP A 128 -7.84 6.51 -7.28
N VAL A 129 -9.16 6.69 -7.39
CA VAL A 129 -9.80 7.50 -8.42
C VAL A 129 -9.78 8.96 -7.96
N GLU A 130 -9.09 9.82 -8.70
CA GLU A 130 -9.10 11.26 -8.45
C GLU A 130 -10.49 11.83 -8.80
N LEU A 131 -11.12 12.49 -7.82
CA LEU A 131 -12.41 13.18 -7.97
C LEU A 131 -12.30 14.59 -7.39
N ALA A 132 -13.04 15.53 -7.98
CA ALA A 132 -13.28 16.87 -7.47
C ALA A 132 -14.76 17.28 -7.69
N PRO A 133 -15.31 18.19 -6.85
CA PRO A 133 -16.65 18.71 -7.06
C PRO A 133 -16.84 19.26 -8.49
N GLY A 134 -17.87 18.78 -9.17
CA GLY A 134 -18.18 19.06 -10.57
C GLY A 134 -17.88 17.92 -11.54
N ASP A 135 -17.07 16.94 -11.14
CA ASP A 135 -16.73 15.80 -11.99
C ASP A 135 -17.96 14.97 -12.36
N GLN A 136 -18.01 14.55 -13.63
CA GLN A 136 -19.02 13.62 -14.15
C GLN A 136 -18.51 12.19 -14.02
N ILE A 137 -19.17 11.40 -13.20
CA ILE A 137 -18.85 9.98 -13.01
C ILE A 137 -19.82 9.17 -13.85
N GLU A 138 -19.29 8.25 -14.65
CA GLU A 138 -20.07 7.27 -15.42
C GLU A 138 -19.57 5.86 -15.12
N ILE A 139 -20.49 4.96 -14.77
CA ILE A 139 -20.27 3.53 -14.72
C ILE A 139 -21.07 2.91 -15.86
N SER A 140 -20.38 2.40 -16.88
CA SER A 140 -21.01 1.70 -18.01
C SER A 140 -20.87 0.20 -17.85
N ALA A 141 -21.94 -0.55 -18.09
CA ALA A 141 -21.97 -2.00 -18.03
C ALA A 141 -22.31 -2.62 -19.39
N VAL A 142 -21.68 -3.76 -19.69
CA VAL A 142 -22.08 -4.62 -20.82
C VAL A 142 -22.60 -5.91 -20.23
N ALA A 143 -23.87 -6.24 -20.50
CA ALA A 143 -24.42 -7.56 -20.21
C ALA A 143 -23.77 -8.60 -21.12
N ASP A 144 -23.61 -9.83 -20.63
CA ASP A 144 -23.28 -10.95 -21.50
C ASP A 144 -24.57 -11.65 -21.93
N SER A 145 -24.70 -11.86 -23.23
CA SER A 145 -25.83 -12.58 -23.83
C SER A 145 -25.38 -13.59 -24.88
N LEU A 146 -24.12 -14.07 -24.79
CA LEU A 146 -23.53 -14.99 -25.77
C LEU A 146 -24.24 -16.35 -25.78
N GLY A 147 -25.29 -16.45 -26.62
CA GLY A 147 -25.61 -17.64 -27.39
C GLY A 147 -26.28 -18.82 -26.68
N ASN A 148 -26.59 -18.78 -25.38
CA ASN A 148 -27.17 -19.94 -24.72
C ASN A 148 -28.09 -19.66 -23.50
N GLN A 149 -29.19 -18.93 -23.67
CA GLN A 149 -30.32 -18.82 -22.72
C GLN A 149 -30.01 -18.36 -21.28
N THR A 150 -28.76 -18.01 -20.98
CA THR A 150 -28.33 -17.46 -19.70
C THR A 150 -27.88 -16.04 -19.90
N TYR A 151 -28.45 -15.15 -19.12
CA TYR A 151 -28.16 -13.73 -19.18
C TYR A 151 -27.32 -13.38 -17.96
N GLU A 152 -26.26 -12.62 -18.17
CA GLU A 152 -25.53 -11.96 -17.09
C GLU A 152 -25.80 -10.45 -17.22
N LEU A 153 -26.79 -10.00 -16.45
CA LEU A 153 -27.47 -8.71 -16.64
C LEU A 153 -26.80 -7.53 -15.94
N ALA A 154 -25.56 -7.70 -15.46
CA ALA A 154 -24.80 -6.67 -14.77
C ALA A 154 -25.61 -6.04 -13.63
N ARG A 155 -26.14 -6.89 -12.74
CA ARG A 155 -27.04 -6.45 -11.67
C ARG A 155 -26.27 -5.74 -10.56
N ILE A 156 -26.67 -4.52 -10.25
CA ILE A 156 -25.99 -3.64 -9.29
C ILE A 156 -26.99 -3.23 -8.22
N ASP A 157 -26.54 -3.24 -6.97
CA ASP A 157 -27.34 -2.88 -5.80
C ASP A 157 -26.87 -1.54 -5.23
N VAL A 158 -25.62 -1.47 -4.76
CA VAL A 158 -25.10 -0.29 -4.05
C VAL A 158 -23.77 0.16 -4.63
N ILE A 159 -23.57 1.48 -4.73
CA ILE A 159 -22.27 2.09 -4.98
C ILE A 159 -21.85 2.87 -3.74
N GLU A 160 -20.82 2.41 -3.05
CA GLU A 160 -20.17 3.14 -1.96
C GLU A 160 -18.88 3.78 -2.46
N ILE A 161 -18.78 5.11 -2.32
CA ILE A 161 -17.57 5.86 -2.63
C ILE A 161 -16.98 6.34 -1.31
N THR A 162 -15.79 5.83 -0.99
CA THR A 162 -15.05 6.19 0.21
C THR A 162 -13.80 6.95 -0.19
N PRO A 163 -13.33 7.94 0.59
CA PRO A 163 -11.97 8.41 0.43
C PRO A 163 -11.05 7.20 0.38
N ALA A 164 -10.23 7.12 -0.66
CA ALA A 164 -9.06 6.28 -0.59
C ALA A 164 -8.31 6.88 0.59
N LEU A 165 -8.20 6.12 1.68
CA LEU A 165 -7.37 6.54 2.80
C LEU A 165 -6.05 6.95 2.14
N GLU A 166 -5.74 8.25 2.13
CA GLU A 166 -4.35 8.70 2.19
C GLU A 166 -3.73 7.72 3.16
N ALA A 167 -2.77 6.88 2.72
CA ALA A 167 -2.19 5.83 3.55
C ALA A 167 -2.11 6.38 4.97
N GLY A 168 -2.99 5.88 5.87
CA GLY A 168 -3.32 6.62 7.10
C GLY A 168 -2.01 7.04 7.77
N PRO A 169 -1.92 8.25 8.34
CA PRO A 169 -0.69 9.06 8.34
C PRO A 169 0.54 8.18 8.23
N VAL A 170 1.21 8.16 7.06
CA VAL A 170 2.38 7.30 6.83
C VAL A 170 3.22 7.36 8.10
N ILE A 171 3.26 6.26 8.85
CA ILE A 171 4.12 6.18 10.02
C ILE A 171 5.52 6.09 9.43
N THR A 172 6.10 7.25 9.17
CA THR A 172 7.46 7.36 8.68
C THR A 172 8.34 7.13 9.88
N PHE A 173 8.95 5.95 9.93
CA PHE A 173 10.05 5.73 10.83
C PHE A 173 11.23 6.60 10.39
N PRO A 174 12.04 7.11 11.32
CA PRO A 174 13.29 7.74 10.95
C PRO A 174 14.14 6.78 10.10
N GLU A 175 14.78 7.29 9.05
CA GLU A 175 15.75 6.51 8.27
C GLU A 175 17.15 6.77 8.82
N LEU A 176 17.90 5.71 9.10
CA LEU A 176 19.27 5.77 9.59
C LEU A 176 20.29 5.53 8.48
N THR A 177 21.29 6.41 8.44
CA THR A 177 22.50 6.24 7.64
C THR A 177 23.73 6.30 8.53
N ILE A 178 24.81 5.68 8.09
CA ILE A 178 26.09 5.66 8.79
C ILE A 178 27.18 6.09 7.81
N THR A 179 28.03 7.03 8.22
CA THR A 179 29.10 7.57 7.37
C THR A 179 30.41 7.66 8.16
N PRO A 180 31.55 7.24 7.60
CA PRO A 180 32.85 7.51 8.21
C PRO A 180 33.16 9.01 8.18
N THR A 181 33.56 9.58 9.32
CA THR A 181 34.06 10.97 9.38
C THR A 181 35.54 11.05 9.03
N ASP A 182 36.29 9.96 9.24
CA ASP A 182 37.64 9.74 8.75
C ASP A 182 37.89 8.22 8.67
N GLY A 183 37.98 7.67 7.47
CA GLY A 183 38.08 6.23 7.24
C GLY A 183 39.44 5.62 7.63
N THR A 184 40.43 6.44 8.04
CA THR A 184 41.76 5.98 8.41
C THR A 184 42.20 6.57 9.74
N LEU A 185 42.36 5.68 10.72
CA LEU A 185 42.95 5.89 12.03
C LEU A 185 44.44 5.53 11.97
N ALA A 186 45.27 6.24 12.73
CA ALA A 186 46.71 5.95 12.78
C ALA A 186 47.24 6.04 14.20
N GLU A 187 48.06 5.06 14.60
CA GLU A 187 48.71 5.05 15.92
C GLU A 187 49.83 6.09 16.05
N THR A 188 50.48 6.41 14.92
CA THR A 188 51.49 7.47 14.85
C THR A 188 50.87 8.82 15.20
N VAL A 189 51.14 9.34 16.41
CA VAL A 189 50.51 10.56 16.93
C VAL A 189 48.98 10.44 16.82
N PRO A 190 48.33 9.68 17.72
CA PRO A 190 47.04 9.04 17.48
C PRO A 190 46.06 9.92 16.69
N LYS A 191 45.89 9.57 15.42
CA LYS A 191 44.90 10.19 14.54
C LYS A 191 43.56 9.50 14.82
N SER A 192 42.72 10.18 15.61
CA SER A 192 41.34 9.74 15.82
C SER A 192 40.50 9.98 14.56
N GLY A 193 39.43 9.21 14.46
CA GLY A 193 38.38 9.33 13.47
C GLY A 193 37.08 8.82 14.07
N GLY A 194 36.17 8.35 13.24
CA GLY A 194 34.91 7.81 13.73
C GLY A 194 33.89 7.64 12.65
N ILE A 195 32.66 7.48 13.10
CA ILE A 195 31.47 7.42 12.27
C ILE A 195 30.43 8.42 12.78
N THR A 196 29.65 8.96 11.86
CA THR A 196 28.44 9.71 12.17
C THR A 196 27.25 8.86 11.76
N ILE A 197 26.35 8.61 12.71
CA ILE A 197 25.05 8.00 12.45
C ILE A 197 24.04 9.14 12.37
N THR A 198 23.32 9.23 11.26
CA THR A 198 22.35 10.29 10.99
C THR A 198 20.97 9.70 10.82
N ARG A 199 19.96 10.36 11.41
CA ARG A 199 18.55 10.10 11.17
C ARG A 199 17.93 11.21 10.32
N THR A 200 17.04 10.85 9.42
CA THR A 200 16.08 11.77 8.79
C THR A 200 14.67 11.46 9.28
N GLY A 201 13.77 12.44 9.27
CA GLY A 201 12.38 12.25 9.74
C GLY A 201 12.15 12.79 11.15
N ASP A 202 11.45 12.04 12.00
CA ASP A 202 11.06 12.52 13.33
C ASP A 202 12.27 12.63 14.28
N ILE A 203 12.44 13.83 14.86
CA ILE A 203 13.45 14.14 15.87
C ILE A 203 12.88 14.42 17.26
N SER A 204 11.56 14.29 17.44
CA SER A 204 10.83 14.68 18.64
C SER A 204 11.13 13.84 19.88
N GLN A 205 11.77 12.69 19.71
CA GLN A 205 12.20 11.78 20.79
C GLN A 205 13.67 11.38 20.57
N SER A 206 14.33 10.92 21.63
CA SER A 206 15.63 10.25 21.48
C SER A 206 15.46 8.90 20.78
N LEU A 207 16.45 8.49 19.99
CA LEU A 207 16.46 7.22 19.26
C LEU A 207 17.65 6.38 19.70
N GLU A 208 17.40 5.22 20.31
CA GLU A 208 18.43 4.21 20.57
C GLU A 208 18.71 3.43 19.28
N VAL A 209 19.98 3.32 18.90
CA VAL A 209 20.45 2.65 17.70
C VAL A 209 21.34 1.48 18.11
N THR A 210 21.02 0.29 17.63
CA THR A 210 21.81 -0.91 17.87
C THR A 210 22.70 -1.20 16.67
N TYR A 211 23.92 -1.68 16.92
CA TYR A 211 24.88 -2.03 15.90
C TYR A 211 25.76 -3.21 16.32
N THR A 212 26.32 -3.90 15.32
CA THR A 212 27.34 -4.93 15.52
C THR A 212 28.72 -4.42 15.12
N VAL A 213 29.76 -5.01 15.71
CA VAL A 213 31.17 -4.70 15.43
C VAL A 213 31.86 -5.96 14.92
N SER A 214 32.55 -5.84 13.79
CA SER A 214 33.36 -6.89 13.18
C SER A 214 34.63 -6.29 12.57
N GLY A 215 35.45 -7.09 11.88
CA GLY A 215 36.73 -6.66 11.32
C GLY A 215 37.88 -7.52 11.84
N THR A 216 39.10 -7.01 11.71
CA THR A 216 40.31 -7.68 12.18
C THR A 216 40.85 -7.10 13.49
N ALA A 217 40.59 -5.82 13.76
CA ALA A 217 40.97 -5.19 15.01
C ALA A 217 40.14 -5.73 16.18
N SER A 218 40.83 -6.02 17.26
CA SER A 218 40.32 -6.35 18.59
C SER A 218 39.92 -5.10 19.38
N SER A 219 39.22 -5.29 20.51
CA SER A 219 38.83 -4.19 21.39
C SER A 219 40.00 -3.54 22.15
N SER A 220 41.20 -4.12 22.06
CA SER A 220 42.44 -3.57 22.63
C SER A 220 43.05 -2.47 21.77
N ASP A 221 42.68 -2.40 20.49
CA ASP A 221 43.45 -1.65 19.48
C ASP A 221 42.84 -0.25 19.28
N TYR A 222 41.67 0.00 19.89
CA TYR A 222 41.01 1.29 19.88
C TYR A 222 40.24 1.57 21.18
N LYS A 223 39.97 2.85 21.43
CA LYS A 223 39.09 3.33 22.49
C LYS A 223 38.08 4.38 21.98
N PRO A 224 36.89 4.45 22.60
CA PRO A 224 36.39 3.58 23.66
C PRO A 224 35.99 2.18 23.16
N ILE A 225 35.76 1.24 24.11
CA ILE A 225 35.16 -0.06 23.80
C ILE A 225 33.74 0.19 23.28
N LEU A 226 33.44 -0.34 22.10
CA LEU A 226 32.12 -0.25 21.50
C LEU A 226 31.17 -1.26 22.17
N THR A 227 30.03 -0.79 22.66
CA THR A 227 29.07 -1.60 23.44
C THR A 227 27.95 -2.22 22.59
N GLY A 228 27.85 -1.83 21.32
CA GLY A 228 26.79 -2.28 20.40
C GLY A 228 25.53 -1.43 20.41
N THR A 229 25.51 -0.32 21.16
CA THR A 229 24.39 0.63 21.18
C THR A 229 24.88 2.07 21.27
N VAL A 230 24.12 2.99 20.69
CA VAL A 230 24.34 4.44 20.77
C VAL A 230 23.01 5.18 20.68
N THR A 231 22.87 6.33 21.32
CA THR A 231 21.62 7.12 21.31
C THR A 231 21.80 8.41 20.53
N ILE A 232 20.91 8.68 19.56
CA ILE A 232 20.70 10.02 19.01
C ILE A 232 19.76 10.77 19.96
N PRO A 233 20.19 11.85 20.63
CA PRO A 233 19.33 12.56 21.58
C PRO A 233 18.09 13.19 20.94
N GLU A 234 17.07 13.48 21.76
CA GLU A 234 15.92 14.28 21.35
C GLU A 234 16.37 15.60 20.70
N GLY A 235 15.73 15.96 19.58
CA GLY A 235 16.02 17.17 18.82
C GLY A 235 17.34 17.14 18.03
N GLN A 236 18.12 16.05 18.08
CA GLN A 236 19.34 15.89 17.27
C GLN A 236 19.08 15.01 16.05
N GLU A 237 19.74 15.32 14.94
CA GLU A 237 19.69 14.52 13.71
C GLU A 237 20.82 13.49 13.66
N SER A 238 21.85 13.62 14.49
CA SER A 238 23.00 12.72 14.43
C SER A 238 23.68 12.49 15.76
N VAL A 239 24.52 11.45 15.79
CA VAL A 239 25.46 11.16 16.87
C VAL A 239 26.79 10.68 16.28
N ASP A 240 27.88 11.15 16.87
CA ASP A 240 29.24 10.75 16.49
C ASP A 240 29.76 9.67 17.44
N LEU A 241 30.25 8.57 16.85
CA LEU A 241 31.05 7.57 17.55
C LEU A 241 32.52 7.79 17.18
N LYS A 242 33.24 8.48 18.05
CA LYS A 242 34.66 8.76 17.89
C LYS A 242 35.50 7.59 18.36
N LEU A 243 36.47 7.19 17.54
CA LEU A 243 37.42 6.13 17.83
C LEU A 243 38.85 6.64 17.73
N THR A 244 39.66 6.22 18.69
CA THR A 244 41.07 6.57 18.77
C THR A 244 41.87 5.28 18.86
N PRO A 245 42.80 5.03 17.94
CA PRO A 245 43.65 3.85 18.00
C PRO A 245 44.54 3.91 19.24
N ILE A 246 44.91 2.75 19.77
CA ILE A 246 45.77 2.61 20.94
C ILE A 246 47.14 2.17 20.43
N ALA A 247 48.09 3.11 20.35
CA ALA A 247 49.47 2.77 20.02
C ALA A 247 50.06 1.83 21.07
N ASP A 248 50.64 0.72 20.62
CA ASP A 248 51.38 -0.19 21.48
C ASP A 248 52.81 -0.47 21.00
N GLY A 249 53.28 -1.72 21.11
CA GLY A 249 54.63 -2.13 20.72
C GLY A 249 54.63 -3.45 19.95
N ILE A 250 53.49 -3.84 19.39
CA ILE A 250 53.23 -5.12 18.72
C ILE A 250 53.08 -4.83 17.22
N VAL A 251 53.72 -5.65 16.39
CA VAL A 251 53.53 -5.56 14.94
C VAL A 251 52.26 -6.32 14.55
N GLU A 252 51.24 -5.60 14.12
CA GLU A 252 49.89 -6.11 13.82
C GLU A 252 49.52 -5.89 12.34
N GLY A 253 50.10 -4.86 11.71
CA GLY A 253 49.77 -4.45 10.35
C GLY A 253 48.50 -3.60 10.25
N GLU A 254 47.93 -3.48 9.06
CA GLU A 254 46.66 -2.75 8.91
C GLU A 254 45.49 -3.59 9.39
N GLU A 255 44.68 -2.99 10.26
CA GLU A 255 43.48 -3.62 10.80
C GLU A 255 42.22 -2.88 10.42
N THR A 256 41.09 -3.56 10.47
CA THR A 256 39.78 -2.98 10.14
C THR A 256 38.82 -3.12 11.31
N VAL A 257 37.97 -2.11 11.46
CA VAL A 257 36.77 -2.18 12.27
C VAL A 257 35.59 -1.83 11.38
N ILE A 258 34.57 -2.67 11.42
CA ILE A 258 33.37 -2.58 10.61
C ILE A 258 32.18 -2.49 11.56
N ILE A 259 31.46 -1.38 11.51
CA ILE A 259 30.25 -1.14 12.28
C ILE A 259 29.05 -1.31 11.36
N THR A 260 28.11 -2.17 11.72
CA THR A 260 26.89 -2.43 10.94
C THR A 260 25.66 -2.15 11.80
N LEU A 261 24.79 -1.25 11.36
CA LEU A 261 23.53 -0.94 12.02
C LEU A 261 22.57 -2.13 11.95
N GLU A 262 21.87 -2.41 13.03
CA GLU A 262 20.84 -3.46 13.10
C GLU A 262 19.45 -2.87 12.90
N ASN A 263 18.55 -3.66 12.31
CA ASN A 263 17.17 -3.25 12.04
C ASN A 263 16.35 -3.20 13.35
N SER A 264 15.44 -2.23 13.47
CA SER A 264 14.56 -2.05 14.64
C SER A 264 13.12 -1.73 14.21
N PRO A 265 12.09 -2.05 15.01
CA PRO A 265 10.75 -1.51 14.80
C PRO A 265 10.67 0.03 14.86
N ASP A 266 11.67 0.70 15.44
CA ASP A 266 11.63 2.15 15.70
C ASP A 266 12.25 3.00 14.58
N TYR A 267 12.98 2.39 13.64
CA TYR A 267 13.66 3.09 12.53
C TYR A 267 13.88 2.15 11.33
N GLN A 268 14.13 2.72 10.16
CA GLN A 268 14.53 1.98 8.97
C GLN A 268 16.00 2.26 8.64
N LEU A 269 16.65 1.33 7.95
CA LEU A 269 18.04 1.48 7.51
C LEU A 269 18.08 2.01 6.07
N GLY A 270 18.99 2.95 5.81
CA GLY A 270 19.31 3.40 4.45
C GLY A 270 20.10 2.34 3.65
N GLU A 271 20.40 2.64 2.39
CA GLU A 271 21.00 1.68 1.44
C GLU A 271 22.33 1.06 1.91
N THR A 272 23.11 1.81 2.70
CA THR A 272 24.44 1.39 3.19
C THR A 272 24.50 1.47 4.72
N PRO A 273 24.01 0.43 5.44
CA PRO A 273 23.95 0.42 6.90
C PRO A 273 25.27 -0.01 7.55
N SER A 274 26.40 0.11 6.86
CA SER A 274 27.71 -0.23 7.42
C SER A 274 28.77 0.80 7.08
N ALA A 275 29.71 0.96 8.00
CA ALA A 275 30.89 1.79 7.83
C ALA A 275 32.14 1.02 8.26
N THR A 276 33.20 1.17 7.45
CA THR A 276 34.50 0.57 7.69
C THR A 276 35.52 1.67 7.91
N PHE A 277 36.41 1.48 8.88
CA PHE A 277 37.62 2.27 9.01
C PHE A 277 38.82 1.36 9.27
N THR A 278 39.98 1.82 8.81
CA THR A 278 41.25 1.12 8.89
C THR A 278 42.11 1.76 9.97
N ILE A 279 42.74 0.94 10.82
CA ILE A 279 43.77 1.33 11.78
C ILE A 279 45.13 1.02 11.14
N THR A 280 46.00 2.02 11.02
CA THR A 280 47.37 1.83 10.55
C THR A 280 48.32 1.74 11.75
N ASP A 281 48.97 0.58 11.87
CA ASP A 281 50.03 0.27 12.82
C ASP A 281 51.31 1.10 12.52
N ASN A 282 51.99 1.54 13.58
CA ASN A 282 53.25 2.27 13.49
C ASN A 282 54.51 1.47 13.86
N ASP A 283 54.37 0.21 14.22
CA ASP A 283 55.46 -0.63 14.70
C ASP A 283 56.13 -1.40 13.56
N GLN A 284 57.38 -1.80 13.80
CA GLN A 284 58.21 -2.50 12.81
C GLN A 284 58.99 -3.61 13.52
N SER A 285 59.19 -4.75 12.83
CA SER A 285 60.03 -5.82 13.35
C SER A 285 61.48 -5.34 13.48
N THR A 286 62.03 -5.40 14.68
CA THR A 286 63.45 -5.16 14.97
C THR A 286 64.34 -6.30 14.52
#